data_AF-A0A6C0GGC2-F1
#
_entry.id   AF-A0A6C0GGC2-F1
#
_cell.length_a   1.000
_cell.length_b   1.000
_cell.length_c   1.000
_cell.angle_alpha   90.00
_cell.angle_beta   90.00
_cell.angle_gamma   90.00
#
_symmetry.space_group_name_H-M   'P 1'
#
loop_
_entity.id
_entity.type
_entity.pdbx_description
1 polymer ?
#
loop_
_entity_poly.entity_id
_entity_poly.type
_entity_poly.pdbx_seq_one_letter_code
_entity_poly.pdbx_strand_id
1 'polypeptide(L)'
;MVSLSGKVHTLIAGEKLVIPKGVPHRWWNHSLSEVAEMKVIFEPALNTETFLEQFYGLSNDDKTKKDGSPHFLQLMTWVNEYQVFIQGPPLQLQVLMGYILGGIGRLLGFKNIILNTASSYNQPRIVAGVTSVLAI
;
A
#
# COMPACT_ATOMS: atom_id res chain seq x y z
N MET A 1 -13.69 -1.58 8.44
CA MET A 1 -14.05 -2.81 7.71
C MET A 1 -12.83 -3.36 7.00
N VAL A 2 -12.76 -4.69 6.85
CA VAL A 2 -11.70 -5.40 6.12
C VAL A 2 -12.33 -6.45 5.21
N SER A 3 -12.01 -6.46 3.92
CA SER A 3 -12.35 -7.53 2.99
C SER A 3 -11.17 -8.51 2.89
N LEU A 4 -11.44 -9.81 3.02
CA LEU A 4 -10.50 -10.90 2.84
C LEU A 4 -11.06 -11.89 1.82
N SER A 5 -10.40 -12.04 0.68
CA SER A 5 -10.87 -12.90 -0.43
C SER A 5 -12.33 -12.66 -0.81
N GLY A 6 -12.77 -11.40 -0.76
CA GLY A 6 -14.14 -10.98 -1.08
C GLY A 6 -15.13 -11.05 0.09
N LYS A 7 -14.77 -11.67 1.23
CA LYS A 7 -15.61 -11.67 2.43
C LYS A 7 -15.32 -10.43 3.27
N VAL A 8 -16.36 -9.66 3.59
CA VAL A 8 -16.25 -8.45 4.43
C VAL A 8 -16.37 -8.81 5.90
N HIS A 9 -15.44 -8.28 6.69
CA HIS A 9 -15.37 -8.33 8.14
C HIS A 9 -15.51 -6.91 8.69
N THR A 10 -16.39 -6.72 9.67
CA THR A 10 -16.43 -5.51 10.49
C THR A 10 -15.56 -5.77 11.72
N LEU A 11 -14.62 -4.87 12.00
CA LEU A 11 -13.82 -4.90 13.21
C LEU A 11 -14.29 -3.80 14.15
N ILE A 12 -14.46 -4.12 15.42
CA ILE A 12 -14.70 -3.15 16.50
C ILE A 12 -13.45 -2.93 17.34
N ALA A 13 -13.44 -1.87 18.17
CA ALA A 13 -12.31 -1.54 19.02
C ALA A 13 -11.85 -2.74 19.87
N GLY A 14 -10.54 -2.98 19.89
CA GLY A 14 -9.92 -4.13 20.57
C GLY A 14 -9.85 -5.41 19.73
N GLU A 15 -10.56 -5.51 18.61
CA GLU A 15 -10.47 -6.67 17.71
C GLU A 15 -9.24 -6.62 16.80
N LYS A 16 -8.63 -7.79 16.61
CA LYS A 16 -7.48 -8.01 15.74
C LYS A 16 -7.83 -9.01 14.64
N LEU A 17 -7.39 -8.72 13.42
CA LEU A 17 -7.47 -9.60 12.27
C LEU A 17 -6.08 -9.83 11.69
N VAL A 18 -5.75 -11.10 11.47
CA VAL A 18 -4.50 -11.52 10.85
C VAL A 18 -4.74 -11.85 9.38
N ILE A 19 -3.94 -11.26 8.50
CA ILE A 19 -4.01 -11.40 7.05
C ILE A 19 -2.79 -12.20 6.58
N PRO A 20 -2.99 -13.44 6.11
CA PRO A 20 -1.89 -14.23 5.57
C PRO A 20 -1.31 -13.64 4.28
N LYS A 21 -0.04 -13.91 4.02
CA LYS A 21 0.64 -13.51 2.78
C LYS A 21 -0.13 -14.02 1.55
N GLY A 22 -0.25 -13.15 0.54
CA GLY A 22 -0.85 -13.51 -0.74
C GLY A 22 -2.38 -13.57 -0.75
N VAL A 23 -3.03 -13.35 0.39
CA VAL A 23 -4.49 -13.25 0.47
C VAL A 23 -4.93 -11.88 -0.02
N PRO A 24 -5.75 -11.76 -1.08
CA PRO A 24 -6.25 -10.47 -1.53
C PRO A 24 -7.10 -9.82 -0.44
N HIS A 25 -6.77 -8.57 -0.11
CA HIS A 25 -7.42 -7.87 0.99
C HIS A 25 -7.51 -6.36 0.76
N ARG A 26 -8.45 -5.73 1.45
CA ARG A 26 -8.67 -4.27 1.47
C ARG A 26 -9.23 -3.89 2.83
N TRP A 27 -8.79 -2.77 3.40
CA TRP A 27 -9.43 -2.15 4.57
C TRP A 27 -9.94 -0.75 4.23
N TRP A 28 -11.05 -0.36 4.85
CA TRP A 28 -11.63 0.98 4.72
C TRP A 28 -12.50 1.31 5.93
N ASN A 29 -12.68 2.61 6.18
CA ASN A 29 -13.75 3.09 7.03
C ASN A 29 -15.04 3.19 6.20
N HIS A 30 -16.11 2.51 6.62
CA HIS A 30 -17.41 2.59 5.94
C HIS A 30 -18.28 3.71 6.51
N SER A 31 -18.00 4.16 7.74
CA SER A 31 -18.74 5.26 8.33
C SER A 31 -18.41 6.57 7.62
N LEU A 32 -19.45 7.35 7.32
CA LEU A 32 -19.32 8.70 6.75
C LEU A 32 -19.21 9.78 7.84
N SER A 33 -19.54 9.44 9.08
CA SER A 33 -19.62 10.39 10.20
C SER A 33 -18.70 10.05 11.37
N GLU A 34 -18.26 8.80 11.49
CA GLU A 34 -17.43 8.34 12.59
C GLU A 34 -15.98 8.17 12.13
N VAL A 35 -15.07 8.66 12.97
CA VAL A 35 -13.63 8.43 12.80
C VAL A 35 -13.33 7.01 13.29
N ALA A 36 -12.50 6.29 12.52
CA ALA A 36 -12.01 4.98 12.90
C ALA A 36 -10.48 5.03 12.97
N GLU A 37 -9.92 4.53 14.07
CA GLU A 37 -8.48 4.36 14.25
C GLU A 37 -8.08 2.90 14.09
N MET A 38 -6.95 2.69 13.42
CA MET A 38 -6.45 1.35 13.11
C MET A 38 -4.93 1.34 13.17
N LYS A 39 -4.39 0.31 13.81
CA LYS A 39 -2.97 -0.02 13.76
C LYS A 39 -2.76 -1.19 12.82
N VAL A 40 -2.01 -0.95 11.75
CA VAL A 40 -1.59 -1.97 10.80
C VAL A 40 -0.13 -2.32 11.06
N ILE A 41 0.15 -3.61 11.15
CA ILE A 41 1.50 -4.15 11.34
C ILE A 41 1.81 -5.02 10.12
N PHE A 42 2.95 -4.76 9.47
CA PHE A 42 3.45 -5.54 8.35
C PHE A 42 4.68 -6.32 8.78
N GLU A 43 4.64 -7.64 8.62
CA GLU A 43 5.76 -8.53 8.92
C GLU A 43 5.94 -9.47 7.70
N PRO A 44 7.16 -9.60 7.13
CA PRO A 44 8.20 -8.58 7.18
C PRO A 44 7.68 -7.28 6.56
N ALA A 45 8.13 -6.14 7.08
CA ALA A 45 7.67 -4.84 6.59
C ALA A 45 8.12 -4.52 5.15
N LEU A 46 9.21 -5.14 4.68
CA LEU A 46 9.86 -4.83 3.39
C LEU A 46 10.02 -3.31 3.21
N ASN A 47 9.59 -2.77 2.07
CA ASN A 47 9.64 -1.34 1.75
C ASN A 47 8.25 -0.67 1.92
N THR A 48 7.36 -1.23 2.74
CA THR A 48 5.97 -0.73 2.88
C THR A 48 5.91 0.68 3.45
N GLU A 49 6.81 1.03 4.37
CA GLU A 49 6.94 2.39 4.91
C GLU A 49 7.24 3.40 3.79
N THR A 50 8.28 3.15 3.00
CA THR A 50 8.64 3.99 1.85
C THR A 50 7.51 4.09 0.83
N PHE A 51 6.78 3.00 0.59
CA PHE A 51 5.59 3.05 -0.27
C PHE A 51 4.54 4.03 0.27
N LEU A 52 4.21 3.95 1.56
CA LEU A 52 3.21 4.83 2.17
C LEU A 52 3.66 6.29 2.19
N GLU A 53 4.94 6.55 2.49
CA GLU A 53 5.53 7.89 2.42
C GLU A 53 5.41 8.49 1.02
N GLN A 54 5.71 7.72 -0.03
CA GLN A 54 5.54 8.21 -1.40
C GLN A 54 4.07 8.37 -1.79
N PHE A 55 3.22 7.43 -1.40
CA PHE A 55 1.80 7.44 -1.71
C PHE A 55 1.12 8.70 -1.16
N TYR A 56 1.33 9.01 0.12
CA TYR A 56 0.78 10.21 0.74
C TYR A 56 1.58 11.48 0.38
N GLY A 57 2.87 11.37 0.12
CA GLY A 57 3.71 12.48 -0.35
C GLY A 57 3.21 13.08 -1.67
N LEU A 58 2.68 12.25 -2.59
CA LEU A 58 2.03 12.78 -3.80
C LEU A 58 0.83 13.68 -3.50
N SER A 59 0.06 13.37 -2.44
CA SER A 59 -1.08 14.19 -2.05
C SER A 59 -0.64 15.51 -1.46
N ASN A 60 0.43 15.52 -0.66
CA ASN A 60 1.01 16.74 -0.09
C ASN A 60 1.60 17.66 -1.17
N ASP A 61 2.09 17.07 -2.27
CA ASP A 61 2.66 17.77 -3.42
C ASP A 61 1.62 18.17 -4.49
N ASP A 62 0.32 17.95 -4.26
CA ASP A 62 -0.75 18.15 -5.26
C ASP A 62 -0.54 17.37 -6.58
N LYS A 63 0.15 16.22 -6.52
CA LYS A 63 0.47 15.34 -7.66
C LYS A 63 -0.47 14.14 -7.78
N THR A 64 -1.63 14.21 -7.14
CA THR A 64 -2.69 13.20 -7.24
C THR A 64 -3.78 13.66 -8.21
N LYS A 65 -4.63 12.73 -8.63
CA LYS A 65 -5.88 13.07 -9.32
C LYS A 65 -6.82 13.78 -8.33
N LYS A 66 -7.93 14.33 -8.85
CA LYS A 66 -8.97 14.99 -8.03
C LYS A 66 -9.57 14.11 -6.93
N ASP A 67 -9.50 12.79 -7.08
CA ASP A 67 -9.98 11.81 -6.09
C ASP A 67 -8.90 11.42 -5.06
N GLY A 68 -7.73 12.07 -5.09
CA GLY A 68 -6.58 11.76 -4.23
C GLY A 68 -5.76 10.54 -4.68
N SER A 69 -6.16 9.84 -5.75
CA SER A 69 -5.43 8.67 -6.23
C SER A 69 -4.20 9.07 -7.06
N PRO A 70 -3.10 8.29 -7.01
CA PRO A 70 -1.98 8.50 -7.92
C PRO A 70 -2.37 8.26 -9.39
N HIS A 71 -1.64 8.90 -10.31
CA HIS A 71 -1.75 8.63 -11.73
C HIS A 71 -1.40 7.16 -12.04
N PHE A 72 -2.09 6.57 -13.02
CA PHE A 72 -1.94 5.14 -13.33
C PHE A 72 -0.49 4.75 -13.66
N LEU A 73 0.22 5.54 -14.47
CA LEU A 73 1.62 5.26 -14.80
C LEU A 73 2.55 5.39 -13.59
N GLN A 74 2.28 6.31 -12.66
CA GLN A 74 2.99 6.39 -11.38
C GLN A 74 2.78 5.13 -10.54
N LEU A 75 1.56 4.58 -10.49
CA LEU A 75 1.34 3.29 -9.82
C LEU A 75 2.15 2.18 -10.48
N MET A 76 2.22 2.15 -11.82
CA MET A 76 2.97 1.13 -12.53
C MET A 76 4.49 1.21 -12.26
N THR A 77 5.05 2.38 -11.93
CA THR A 77 6.46 2.47 -11.53
C THR A 77 6.74 1.83 -10.17
N TRP A 78 5.71 1.64 -9.36
CA TRP A 78 5.79 1.19 -7.96
C TRP A 78 5.49 -0.30 -7.74
N VAL A 79 4.66 -0.92 -8.60
CA VAL A 79 4.15 -2.29 -8.42
C VAL A 79 5.26 -3.29 -8.07
N ASN A 80 6.33 -3.33 -8.88
CA ASN A 80 7.41 -4.32 -8.71
C ASN A 80 8.43 -3.91 -7.63
N GLU A 81 8.55 -2.61 -7.34
CA GLU A 81 9.48 -2.06 -6.35
C GLU A 81 9.00 -2.36 -4.93
N TYR A 82 7.73 -2.08 -4.65
CA TYR A 82 7.16 -2.22 -3.31
C TYR A 82 6.39 -3.52 -3.11
N GLN A 83 6.12 -4.27 -4.18
CA GLN A 83 5.36 -5.52 -4.14
C GLN A 83 3.97 -5.35 -3.49
N VAL A 84 3.38 -4.16 -3.67
CA VAL A 84 2.02 -3.83 -3.26
C VAL A 84 1.12 -4.00 -4.47
N PHE A 85 0.16 -4.93 -4.38
CA PHE A 85 -0.71 -5.34 -5.46
C PHE A 85 -2.17 -5.00 -5.16
N ILE A 86 -2.92 -4.62 -6.19
CA ILE A 86 -4.34 -4.36 -6.04
C ILE A 86 -5.16 -5.66 -6.09
N GLN A 87 -6.27 -5.68 -5.37
CA GLN A 87 -7.25 -6.76 -5.48
C GLN A 87 -7.96 -6.69 -6.84
N GLY A 88 -8.07 -7.83 -7.53
CA GLY A 88 -8.86 -7.97 -8.77
C GLY A 88 -8.06 -8.64 -9.90
N PRO A 89 -7.11 -7.95 -10.54
CA PRO A 89 -6.31 -8.53 -11.62
C PRO A 89 -5.37 -9.64 -11.14
N PRO A 90 -5.07 -10.67 -11.97
CA PRO A 90 -4.09 -11.69 -11.64
C PRO A 90 -2.72 -11.10 -11.31
N LEU A 91 -2.04 -11.66 -10.30
CA LEU A 91 -0.76 -11.16 -9.81
C LEU A 91 0.30 -11.05 -10.92
N GLN A 92 0.38 -12.08 -11.78
CA GLN A 92 1.34 -12.15 -12.88
C GLN A 92 1.13 -11.01 -13.88
N LEU A 93 -0.13 -10.64 -14.12
CA LEU A 93 -0.47 -9.53 -14.99
C LEU A 93 -0.02 -8.21 -14.38
N GLN A 94 -0.23 -8.00 -13.07
CA GLN A 94 0.23 -6.79 -12.39
C GLN A 94 1.76 -6.66 -12.45
N VAL A 95 2.48 -7.77 -12.24
CA VAL A 95 3.95 -7.80 -12.33
C VAL A 95 4.44 -7.46 -13.73
N LEU A 96 3.84 -8.08 -14.76
CA LEU A 96 4.17 -7.82 -16.16
C LEU A 96 3.91 -6.34 -16.52
N MET A 97 2.76 -5.81 -16.12
CA MET A 97 2.42 -4.40 -16.32
C MET A 97 3.41 -3.47 -15.60
N GLY A 98 3.85 -3.81 -14.39
CA GLY A 98 4.87 -3.06 -13.67
C GLY A 98 6.20 -2.99 -14.41
N TYR A 99 6.61 -4.05 -15.11
CA TYR A 99 7.83 -4.02 -15.93
C TYR A 99 7.68 -3.15 -17.17
N ILE A 100 6.61 -3.36 -17.93
CA ILE A 100 6.38 -2.68 -19.21
C ILE A 100 5.98 -1.22 -18.97
N LEU A 101 4.84 -1.01 -18.31
CA LEU A 101 4.26 0.31 -18.11
C LEU A 101 5.04 1.12 -17.06
N GLY A 102 5.64 0.45 -16.07
CA GLY A 102 6.54 1.14 -15.14
C GLY A 102 7.83 1.60 -15.83
N GLY A 103 8.36 0.83 -16.79
CA GLY A 103 9.47 1.26 -17.63
C GLY A 103 9.12 2.52 -18.43
N ILE A 104 7.97 2.51 -19.10
CA ILE A 104 7.47 3.66 -19.86
C ILE A 104 7.22 4.86 -18.93
N GLY A 105 6.62 4.66 -17.76
CA GLY A 105 6.39 5.70 -16.77
C GLY A 105 7.69 6.40 -16.37
N ARG A 106 8.74 5.63 -16.08
CA ARG A 106 10.06 6.20 -15.75
C ARG A 106 10.65 7.03 -16.88
N LEU A 107 10.51 6.59 -18.14
CA LEU A 107 10.96 7.36 -19.31
C LEU A 107 10.17 8.67 -19.48
N LEU A 108 8.89 8.68 -19.10
CA LEU A 108 8.03 9.87 -19.12
C LEU A 108 8.22 10.78 -17.89
N GLY A 109 9.19 10.48 -17.02
CA GLY A 109 9.54 11.32 -15.87
C GLY A 109 8.73 11.04 -14.61
N PHE A 110 7.93 9.97 -14.56
CA PHE A 110 7.39 9.48 -13.29
C PHE A 110 8.56 8.91 -12.47
N LYS A 111 8.78 9.48 -11.28
CA LYS A 111 9.91 9.14 -10.42
C LYS A 111 9.40 8.58 -9.12
N ASN A 112 10.18 7.66 -8.56
CA ASN A 112 10.11 7.41 -7.13
C ASN A 112 10.68 8.67 -6.45
N ILE A 113 10.00 9.21 -5.45
CA ILE A 113 10.58 10.29 -4.63
C ILE A 113 11.77 9.67 -3.89
N ILE A 114 12.98 9.85 -4.44
CA ILE A 114 14.21 9.54 -3.71
C ILE A 114 14.20 10.52 -2.54
N LEU A 115 13.87 9.99 -1.38
CA LEU A 115 13.86 10.74 -0.15
C LEU A 115 15.27 11.27 0.09
N ASN A 116 15.43 12.58 -0.06
CA ASN A 116 16.45 13.34 0.66
C ASN A 116 16.19 13.32 2.19
N THR A 117 15.23 12.51 2.66
CA THR A 117 14.92 12.21 4.06
C THR A 117 15.39 10.82 4.52
N ALA A 118 16.19 10.09 3.70
CA ALA A 118 16.86 8.84 4.12
C ALA A 118 17.92 9.04 5.24
N SER A 119 17.94 10.20 5.92
CA SER A 119 18.81 10.48 7.06
C SER A 119 18.25 9.97 8.39
N SER A 120 16.99 9.52 8.46
CA SER A 120 16.42 9.08 9.74
C SER A 120 15.52 7.86 9.57
N TYR A 121 16.08 6.66 9.48
CA TYR A 121 15.53 5.48 10.17
C TYR A 121 16.45 4.27 9.95
N ASN A 122 17.12 3.83 11.00
CA ASN A 122 17.97 2.64 11.00
C ASN A 122 17.40 1.64 12.01
N GLN A 123 16.42 0.84 11.59
CA GLN A 123 15.85 -0.24 12.41
C GLN A 123 16.11 -1.61 11.75
N PRO A 124 16.46 -2.65 12.53
CA PRO A 124 16.76 -3.97 12.01
C PRO A 124 15.51 -4.63 11.41
N ARG A 125 15.63 -5.15 10.18
CA ARG A 125 14.57 -5.85 9.46
C ARG A 125 14.45 -7.28 9.98
N ILE A 126 13.40 -7.58 10.77
CA ILE A 126 13.07 -8.96 11.18
C ILE A 126 12.27 -9.65 10.06
N VAL A 127 12.67 -10.88 9.71
CA VAL A 127 12.07 -11.66 8.62
C VAL A 127 11.22 -12.81 9.20
N ALA A 128 9.93 -12.56 9.39
CA ALA A 128 8.87 -13.56 9.56
C ALA A 128 7.52 -12.94 9.12
N GLY A 129 6.66 -13.69 8.41
CA GLY A 129 5.65 -13.12 7.51
C GLY A 129 4.18 -13.15 7.96
N VAL A 130 3.62 -12.03 8.41
CA VAL A 130 2.20 -11.78 8.72
C VAL A 130 1.83 -10.29 8.58
N THR A 131 0.69 -9.94 7.97
CA THR A 131 0.09 -8.60 8.15
C THR A 131 -1.00 -8.68 9.21
N SER A 132 -0.99 -7.82 10.21
CA SER A 132 -2.04 -7.72 11.24
C SER A 132 -2.73 -6.37 11.19
N VAL A 133 -4.06 -6.37 11.32
CA VAL A 133 -4.87 -5.16 11.50
C VAL A 133 -5.51 -5.20 12.89
N LEU A 134 -5.29 -4.17 13.69
CA LEU A 134 -5.90 -3.97 15.00
C LEU A 134 -6.75 -2.70 14.95
N ALA A 135 -8.04 -2.79 15.28
CA ALA A 135 -8.86 -1.62 15.53
C ALA A 135 -8.60 -1.14 16.97
N ILE A 136 -8.25 0.15 17.13
CA ILE A 136 -7.95 0.75 18.43
C ILE A 136 -9.14 1.59 18.88
#